data_AF-A0A559PRG6-F1
#
_entry.id   AF-A0A559PRG6-F1
#
_cell.length_a   1.000
_cell.length_b   1.000
_cell.length_c   1.000
_cell.angle_alpha   90.00
_cell.angle_beta   90.00
_cell.angle_gamma   90.00
#
_symmetry.space_group_name_H-M   'P 1'
#
loop_
_entity.id
_entity.type
_entity.pdbx_description
1 polymer ?
#
loop_
_entity_poly.entity_id
_entity_poly.type
_entity_poly.pdbx_seq_one_letter_code
_entity_poly.pdbx_strand_id
1 'polypeptide(L)'
;MKDYGTLSQAINKLKLEEGYEYDFNLLDEKIELKSQSESYHADDFEVDKVLRFEGMSNPDDNAILYCIHTKDGKKGTLVDGYGISGGQIAKELMDKLDLKSSRETK
;
A
#
# COMPACT_ATOMS: atom_id res chain seq x y z
N MET A 1 2.53 -5.60 21.01
CA MET A 1 1.76 -5.17 19.82
C MET A 1 2.45 -3.91 19.33
N LYS A 2 2.89 -3.82 18.06
CA LYS A 2 3.48 -2.58 17.56
C LYS A 2 2.34 -1.64 17.24
N ASP A 3 1.99 -0.77 18.18
CA ASP A 3 1.12 0.36 17.92
C ASP A 3 1.87 1.32 16.99
N TYR A 4 1.50 1.29 15.71
CA TYR A 4 2.05 2.20 14.71
C TYR A 4 1.50 3.64 14.89
N GLY A 5 0.51 3.82 15.77
CA GLY A 5 -0.12 5.10 16.06
C GLY A 5 -1.04 5.49 14.91
N THR A 6 -0.88 6.72 14.43
CA THR A 6 -1.63 7.23 13.28
C THR A 6 -0.97 6.81 11.97
N LEU A 7 -1.71 6.89 10.85
CA LEU A 7 -1.17 6.63 9.51
C LEU A 7 0.18 7.34 9.28
N SER A 8 0.26 8.63 9.62
CA SER A 8 1.47 9.42 9.47
C SER A 8 2.62 8.91 10.34
N GLN A 9 2.33 8.46 11.57
CA GLN A 9 3.35 7.85 12.44
C GLN A 9 3.84 6.52 11.89
N ALA A 10 2.94 5.70 11.34
CA ALA A 10 3.28 4.44 10.72
C ALA A 10 4.22 4.62 9.53
N ILE A 11 3.88 5.53 8.61
CA ILE A 11 4.72 5.87 7.46
C ILE A 11 6.10 6.34 7.92
N ASN A 12 6.15 7.23 8.91
CA ASN A 12 7.41 7.75 9.43
C ASN A 12 8.28 6.64 10.06
N LYS A 13 7.66 5.75 10.85
CA LYS A 13 8.33 4.56 11.41
C LYS A 13 8.84 3.63 10.33
N LEU A 14 8.03 3.30 9.33
CA LEU A 14 8.45 2.43 8.21
C LEU A 14 9.61 3.06 7.44
N LYS A 15 9.57 4.38 7.22
CA LYS A 15 10.66 5.10 6.57
C LYS A 15 11.95 5.06 7.39
N LEU A 16 11.88 5.30 8.70
CA LEU A 16 13.04 5.39 9.59
C LEU A 16 13.59 4.02 10.04
N GLU A 17 12.72 3.05 10.34
CA GLU A 17 13.10 1.72 10.85
C GLU A 17 13.40 0.72 9.71
N GLU A 18 12.57 0.72 8.66
CA GLU A 18 12.58 -0.33 7.63
C GLU A 18 13.09 0.16 6.27
N GLY A 19 13.28 1.48 6.11
CA GLY A 19 13.79 2.10 4.88
C GLY A 19 12.73 2.28 3.79
N TYR A 20 11.43 2.28 4.12
CA TYR A 20 10.37 2.61 3.17
C TYR A 20 10.31 4.13 2.93
N GLU A 21 11.28 4.65 2.18
CA GLU A 21 11.37 6.08 1.87
C GLU A 21 10.54 6.50 0.66
N TYR A 22 10.21 5.55 -0.21
CA TYR A 22 9.46 5.81 -1.43
C TYR A 22 7.95 5.91 -1.14
N ASP A 23 7.27 6.81 -1.85
CA ASP A 23 5.82 6.94 -1.82
C ASP A 23 5.26 6.51 -3.18
N PHE A 24 4.46 5.45 -3.16
CA PHE A 24 3.79 4.93 -4.34
C PHE A 24 2.36 5.43 -4.40
N ASN A 25 1.98 5.93 -5.57
CA ASN A 25 0.60 6.25 -5.89
C ASN A 25 -0.06 5.07 -6.60
N LEU A 26 -1.31 4.81 -6.22
CA LEU A 26 -2.16 3.87 -6.92
C LEU A 26 -2.69 4.52 -8.21
N LEU A 27 -2.49 3.87 -9.35
CA LEU A 27 -3.15 4.19 -10.62
C LEU A 27 -4.11 3.06 -11.00
N ASP A 28 -4.91 3.24 -12.06
CA ASP A 28 -5.87 2.23 -12.54
C ASP A 28 -5.19 0.87 -12.75
N GLU A 29 -4.08 0.76 -13.47
CA GLU A 29 -3.50 -0.55 -13.83
C GLU A 29 -2.15 -0.87 -13.16
N LYS A 30 -1.57 0.09 -12.44
CA LYS A 30 -0.20 0.01 -11.91
C LYS A 30 0.03 0.97 -10.74
N ILE A 31 1.19 0.88 -10.11
CA ILE A 31 1.62 1.88 -9.12
C ILE A 31 2.66 2.82 -9.73
N GLU A 32 2.65 4.07 -9.34
CA GLU A 32 3.61 5.08 -9.79
C GLU A 32 4.44 5.61 -8.63
N LEU A 33 5.75 5.60 -8.81
CA LEU A 33 6.70 6.26 -7.94
C LEU A 33 7.01 7.66 -8.47
N LYS A 34 6.27 8.66 -7.98
CA LYS A 34 6.45 10.05 -8.42
C LYS A 34 7.85 10.60 -8.20
N SER A 35 8.53 10.17 -7.14
CA SER A 35 9.91 10.61 -6.85
C SER A 35 10.90 10.27 -7.95
N GLN A 36 10.68 9.18 -8.69
CA GLN A 36 11.57 8.73 -9.77
C GLN A 36 10.90 8.75 -11.15
N SER A 37 9.61 9.14 -11.21
CA SER A 37 8.79 9.07 -12.41
C SER A 37 8.79 7.67 -13.04
N GLU A 38 8.84 6.64 -12.18
CA GLU A 38 8.81 5.22 -12.56
C GLU A 38 7.43 4.64 -12.26
N SER A 39 7.03 3.61 -13.01
CA SER A 39 5.77 2.90 -12.75
C SER A 39 5.99 1.39 -12.73
N TYR A 40 5.34 0.70 -11.80
CA TYR A 40 5.50 -0.73 -11.54
C TYR A 40 4.14 -1.42 -11.67
N HIS A 41 4.06 -2.50 -12.44
CA HIS A 41 2.84 -3.30 -12.51
C HIS A 41 2.73 -4.24 -11.31
N ALA A 42 1.56 -4.85 -11.12
CA ALA A 42 1.31 -5.80 -10.03
C ALA A 42 2.31 -6.96 -9.95
N ASP A 43 2.99 -7.29 -11.06
CA ASP A 43 4.04 -8.32 -11.10
C ASP A 43 5.43 -7.78 -10.71
N ASP A 44 5.69 -6.48 -10.86
CA ASP A 44 7.00 -5.86 -10.59
C ASP A 44 7.23 -5.55 -9.11
N PHE A 45 6.20 -5.72 -8.27
CA PHE A 45 6.29 -5.49 -6.84
C PHE A 45 5.55 -6.56 -6.03
N GLU A 46 5.87 -6.59 -4.75
CA GLU A 46 5.24 -7.43 -3.75
C GLU A 46 4.81 -6.58 -2.56
N VAL A 47 3.67 -6.94 -1.98
CA VAL A 47 3.17 -6.27 -0.78
C VAL A 47 3.65 -7.09 0.42
N ASP A 48 4.50 -6.50 1.24
CA ASP A 48 5.10 -7.14 2.42
C ASP A 48 4.15 -7.07 3.62
N LYS A 49 3.44 -5.93 3.77
CA LYS A 49 2.57 -5.67 4.91
C LYS A 49 1.39 -4.77 4.54
N VAL A 50 0.24 -5.04 5.14
CA VAL A 50 -0.97 -4.22 5.04
C VAL A 50 -1.35 -3.74 6.42
N LEU A 51 -1.55 -2.43 6.57
CA LEU A 51 -1.93 -1.77 7.81
C LEU A 51 -3.19 -0.95 7.57
N ARG A 52 -4.30 -1.31 8.21
CA ARG A 52 -5.54 -0.54 8.15
C ARG A 52 -5.57 0.46 9.30
N PHE A 53 -5.89 1.69 8.98
CA PHE A 53 -6.03 2.81 9.90
C PHE A 53 -7.45 3.35 9.80
N GLU A 54 -8.09 3.49 10.96
CA GLU A 54 -9.36 4.19 11.07
C GLU A 54 -9.06 5.68 11.23
N GLY A 55 -9.68 6.51 10.39
CA GLY A 55 -9.49 7.95 10.40
C GLY A 55 -9.94 8.53 11.73
N MET A 56 -9.08 9.38 12.32
CA MET A 56 -9.43 10.06 13.57
C MET A 56 -10.59 11.05 13.42
N SER A 57 -10.82 11.57 12.20
CA SER A 57 -11.85 12.57 11.95
C SER A 57 -13.23 11.94 11.71
N ASN A 58 -13.30 10.89 10.89
CA ASN A 58 -14.54 10.19 10.60
C ASN A 58 -14.31 8.67 10.69
N PRO A 59 -15.18 7.91 11.36
CA PRO A 59 -15.10 6.44 11.38
C PRO A 59 -15.30 5.81 9.98
N ASP A 60 -15.87 6.56 9.04
CA ASP A 60 -15.97 6.18 7.63
C ASP A 60 -14.67 6.45 6.83
N ASP A 61 -13.76 7.28 7.34
CA ASP A 61 -12.48 7.63 6.70
C ASP A 61 -11.44 6.55 6.99
N ASN A 62 -11.60 5.39 6.37
CA ASN A 62 -10.67 4.29 6.52
C ASN A 62 -9.53 4.43 5.51
N ALA A 63 -8.30 4.38 5.99
CA ALA A 63 -7.10 4.39 5.17
C ALA A 63 -6.35 3.07 5.29
N ILE A 64 -5.87 2.55 4.17
CA ILE A 64 -5.07 1.33 4.13
C ILE A 64 -3.67 1.68 3.63
N LEU A 65 -2.68 1.38 4.44
CA LEU A 65 -1.27 1.54 4.14
C LEU A 65 -0.69 0.19 3.73
N TYR A 66 -0.22 0.10 2.50
CA TYR A 66 0.45 -1.07 1.94
C TYR A 66 1.95 -0.79 1.89
N CYS A 67 2.75 -1.68 2.48
CA CYS A 67 4.20 -1.67 2.38
C CYS A 67 4.59 -2.47 1.15
N ILE A 68 5.17 -1.82 0.15
CA ILE A 68 5.47 -2.39 -1.15
C ILE A 68 6.99 -2.48 -1.32
N HIS A 69 7.44 -3.63 -1.82
CA HIS A 69 8.81 -3.89 -2.22
C HIS A 69 8.84 -4.23 -3.71
N THR A 70 9.58 -3.47 -4.51
CA THR A 70 9.77 -3.77 -5.94
C THR A 70 10.85 -4.82 -6.12
N LYS A 71 10.79 -5.59 -7.21
CA LYS A 71 11.84 -6.56 -7.57
C LYS A 71 13.22 -5.92 -7.75
N ASP A 72 13.26 -4.63 -8.03
CA ASP A 72 14.47 -3.82 -8.15
C ASP A 72 15.11 -3.47 -6.79
N GLY A 73 14.47 -3.87 -5.68
CA GLY A 73 14.96 -3.62 -4.33
C GLY A 73 14.46 -2.30 -3.72
N LYS A 74 13.56 -1.57 -4.40
CA LYS A 74 13.00 -0.32 -3.90
C LYS A 74 11.86 -0.60 -2.92
N LYS A 75 11.90 0.06 -1.76
CA LYS A 75 10.89 -0.09 -0.70
C LYS A 75 10.11 1.19 -0.50
N GLY A 76 8.80 1.14 -0.66
CA GLY A 76 7.93 2.28 -0.44
C GLY A 76 6.58 1.93 0.15
N THR A 77 5.84 2.96 0.51
CA THR A 77 4.49 2.84 1.04
C THR A 77 3.47 3.32 0.03
N LEU A 78 2.32 2.66 -0.02
CA LEU A 78 1.15 3.08 -0.77
C LEU A 78 0.00 3.31 0.20
N VAL A 79 -0.59 4.49 0.16
CA VAL A 79 -1.74 4.84 0.99
C VAL A 79 -2.99 4.86 0.12
N ASP A 80 -3.97 4.04 0.48
CA ASP A 80 -5.30 4.02 -0.11
C ASP A 80 -6.29 4.59 0.91
N GLY A 81 -6.67 5.85 0.76
CA GLY A 81 -7.61 6.56 1.65
C GLY A 81 -9.06 6.55 1.16
N TYR A 82 -9.31 6.01 -0.03
CA TYR A 82 -10.63 5.94 -0.62
C TYR A 82 -11.15 4.53 -0.41
N GLY A 83 -11.86 4.28 0.71
CA GLY A 83 -12.49 3.00 1.04
C GLY A 83 -13.42 2.41 -0.03
N ILE A 84 -13.67 3.15 -1.12
CA ILE A 84 -14.24 2.69 -2.36
C ILE A 84 -13.56 3.49 -3.47
N SER A 85 -12.38 3.07 -3.92
CA SER A 85 -11.88 3.54 -5.21
C SER A 85 -12.82 2.98 -6.28
N GLY A 86 -13.91 3.71 -6.54
CA GLY A 86 -14.85 3.52 -7.67
C GLY A 86 -14.21 3.84 -9.03
N GLY A 87 -12.89 3.72 -9.14
CA GLY A 87 -12.12 3.71 -10.38
C GLY A 87 -11.86 2.28 -10.81
N GLN A 88 -11.67 2.06 -12.11
CA GLN A 88 -11.44 0.75 -12.72
C GLN A 88 -10.04 0.23 -12.39
N ILE A 89 -9.73 0.06 -11.11
CA ILE A 89 -8.46 -0.55 -10.73
C ILE A 89 -8.45 -1.95 -11.34
N ALA A 90 -7.38 -2.24 -12.08
CA ALA A 90 -7.16 -3.52 -12.70
C ALA A 90 -7.33 -4.60 -11.65
N LYS A 91 -8.14 -5.60 -11.98
CA LYS A 91 -8.45 -6.69 -11.08
C LYS A 91 -7.17 -7.36 -10.55
N GLU A 92 -6.14 -7.46 -11.38
CA GLU A 92 -4.83 -8.01 -11.00
C GLU A 92 -4.13 -7.20 -9.90
N LEU A 93 -4.21 -5.87 -9.97
CA LEU A 93 -3.63 -4.97 -8.97
C LEU A 93 -4.43 -5.04 -7.65
N MET A 94 -5.77 -5.08 -7.74
CA MET A 94 -6.63 -5.33 -6.59
C MET A 94 -6.32 -6.68 -5.94
N ASP A 95 -6.21 -7.76 -6.71
CA ASP A 95 -5.90 -9.11 -6.20
C ASP A 95 -4.53 -9.14 -5.50
N LYS A 96 -3.56 -8.38 -6.04
CA LYS A 96 -2.23 -8.22 -5.44
C LYS A 96 -2.26 -7.44 -4.12
N LEU A 97 -3.01 -6.33 -4.06
CA LEU A 97 -3.11 -5.46 -2.88
C LEU A 97 -4.01 -6.05 -1.78
N ASP A 98 -5.10 -6.72 -2.17
CA ASP A 98 -6.03 -7.38 -1.26
C ASP A 98 -5.39 -8.53 -0.48
N LEU A 99 -4.20 -8.99 -0.90
CA LEU A 99 -3.35 -9.95 -0.20
C LEU A 99 -4.17 -11.06 0.48
N LYS A 100 -4.63 -12.00 -0.35
CA LYS A 100 -5.33 -13.25 0.02
C LYS A 100 -6.71 -13.06 0.67
N SER A 101 -7.69 -12.60 -0.10
CA SER A 101 -9.00 -13.25 -0.07
C SER A 101 -8.88 -14.68 -0.62
N SER A 102 -8.50 -15.64 0.24
CA SER A 102 -8.53 -17.11 0.07
C SER A 102 -7.35 -17.81 -0.66
N ARG A 103 -6.57 -18.59 0.10
CA ARG A 103 -6.40 -20.06 -0.06
C ARG A 103 -5.21 -20.60 0.76
N GLU A 104 -5.51 -21.13 1.95
CA GLU A 104 -5.12 -22.50 2.25
C GLU A 104 -6.41 -23.33 2.20
N THR A 105 -6.68 -23.92 1.03
CA THR A 105 -7.38 -25.21 0.98
C THR A 105 -6.35 -26.18 0.47
N LYS A 106 -5.79 -26.97 1.37
CA LYS A 106 -5.29 -28.29 1.04
C LYS A 106 -5.45 -29.21 2.23
#